data_AF-A0A952CC01-F1
#
_entry.id   AF-A0A952CC01-F1
#
_cell.length_a   1.000
_cell.length_b   1.000
_cell.length_c   1.000
_cell.angle_alpha   90.00
_cell.angle_beta   90.00
_cell.angle_gamma   90.00
#
_symmetry.space_group_name_H-M   'P 1'
#
loop_
_entity.id
_entity.type
_entity.pdbx_description
1 polymer ?
#
loop_
_entity_poly.entity_id
_entity_poly.type
_entity_poly.pdbx_seq_one_letter_code
_entity_poly.pdbx_strand_id
1 'polypeptide(L)'
;MSALISFLLRVLGVAGLLGLPLMLQAQPADASAEETAWFAGGWAVAPAPVEGFEDITAVPPGTVRIEHAGGARLVRHSPEKNGRPAVSVAFTVKKLGGNFPWWPTAGGPGAVARRVSADSFDLATVGPMGRADWSRALRHTRIVAPVAKEPMARPAGGVQILVNHVKPERQADFELWLHEFRLLVDRLVAEGKLSAAEQRAYASWRIFAPDNETLAITQEAGLPLEYLFIFDPVEAGASYDFAEYLLRGLGEEAARKKLAQWQEMLAQPQTVLSGVPL
;
A
#
# COMPACT_ATOMS: atom_id res chain seq x y z
N MET A 1 -82.53 12.13 -24.01
CA MET A 1 -81.86 10.82 -24.20
C MET A 1 -80.44 11.05 -24.67
N SER A 2 -79.45 11.04 -23.78
CA SER A 2 -78.04 10.80 -24.14
C SER A 2 -77.25 10.53 -22.86
N ALA A 3 -77.77 9.60 -22.06
CA ALA A 3 -77.08 9.02 -20.90
C ALA A 3 -75.92 8.09 -21.32
N LEU A 4 -75.34 8.32 -22.50
CA LEU A 4 -74.24 7.55 -23.07
C LEU A 4 -72.95 8.38 -23.27
N ILE A 5 -72.98 9.69 -22.99
CA ILE A 5 -71.82 10.59 -23.15
C ILE A 5 -71.09 10.83 -21.81
N SER A 6 -71.73 10.62 -20.67
CA SER A 6 -71.13 10.87 -19.35
C SER A 6 -70.32 9.70 -18.76
N PHE A 7 -70.30 8.54 -19.42
CA PHE A 7 -69.53 7.38 -18.92
C PHE A 7 -68.17 7.20 -19.62
N LEU A 8 -68.01 7.71 -20.85
CA LEU A 8 -66.73 7.68 -21.57
C LEU A 8 -65.77 8.82 -21.19
N LEU A 9 -66.24 9.86 -20.49
CA LEU A 9 -65.42 10.96 -19.98
C LEU A 9 -64.91 10.76 -18.54
N ARG A 10 -65.25 9.64 -17.88
CA ARG A 10 -64.72 9.30 -16.54
C ARG A 10 -63.58 8.28 -16.55
N VAL A 11 -63.28 7.66 -17.69
CA VAL A 11 -62.11 6.77 -17.84
C VAL A 11 -60.92 7.48 -18.51
N LEU A 12 -61.12 8.68 -19.07
CA LEU A 12 -60.07 9.53 -19.66
C LEU A 12 -59.65 10.72 -18.77
N GLY A 13 -60.11 10.75 -17.52
CA GLY A 13 -59.99 11.92 -16.62
C GLY A 13 -59.08 11.77 -15.40
N VAL A 14 -58.19 10.77 -15.35
CA VAL A 14 -57.07 10.72 -14.36
C VAL A 14 -55.77 10.20 -15.01
N ALA A 15 -55.64 10.34 -16.34
CA ALA A 15 -54.35 10.15 -17.03
C ALA A 15 -53.55 11.47 -17.14
N GLY A 16 -54.09 12.58 -16.63
CA GLY A 16 -53.52 13.92 -16.75
C GLY A 16 -53.13 14.60 -15.43
N LEU A 17 -53.01 13.84 -14.32
CA LEU A 17 -52.66 14.38 -13.00
C LEU A 17 -51.54 13.58 -12.29
N LEU A 18 -50.83 12.74 -13.03
CA LEU A 18 -49.52 12.26 -12.64
C LEU A 18 -48.59 12.56 -13.80
N GLY A 19 -48.16 13.82 -13.87
CA GLY A 19 -47.02 14.26 -14.66
C GLY A 19 -45.76 13.53 -14.19
N LEU A 20 -45.65 12.27 -14.57
CA LEU A 20 -44.55 11.40 -14.28
C LEU A 20 -43.79 11.10 -15.58
N PRO A 21 -42.87 11.98 -16.02
CA PRO A 21 -41.54 11.48 -16.25
C PRO A 21 -40.93 11.26 -14.86
N LEU A 22 -41.37 10.21 -14.14
CA LEU A 22 -40.45 9.55 -13.21
C LEU A 22 -39.40 8.97 -14.15
N MET A 23 -38.44 9.80 -14.53
CA MET A 23 -37.13 9.35 -14.91
C MET A 23 -36.70 8.50 -13.73
N LEU A 24 -36.98 7.20 -13.80
CA LEU A 24 -36.13 6.19 -13.20
C LEU A 24 -34.77 6.48 -13.81
N GLN A 25 -34.03 7.42 -13.20
CA GLN A 25 -32.59 7.45 -13.33
C GLN A 25 -32.19 6.11 -12.75
N ALA A 26 -32.06 5.12 -13.65
CA ALA A 26 -31.59 3.80 -13.33
C ALA A 26 -30.33 4.02 -12.52
N GLN A 27 -30.38 3.69 -11.23
CA GLN A 27 -29.19 3.81 -10.41
C GLN A 27 -28.12 2.97 -11.10
N PRO A 28 -26.91 3.51 -11.28
CA PRO A 28 -25.79 2.77 -11.83
C PRO A 28 -25.71 1.37 -11.21
N ALA A 29 -25.39 0.38 -12.04
CA ALA A 29 -25.25 -0.99 -11.56
C ALA A 29 -24.11 -1.07 -10.54
N ASP A 30 -24.23 -2.02 -9.60
CA ASP A 30 -23.11 -2.39 -8.75
C ASP A 30 -21.92 -2.83 -9.60
N ALA A 31 -20.72 -2.39 -9.21
CA ALA A 31 -19.51 -2.93 -9.80
C ALA A 31 -19.39 -4.41 -9.43
N SER A 32 -18.80 -5.20 -10.31
CA SER A 32 -18.52 -6.60 -10.00
C SER A 32 -17.53 -6.73 -8.83
N ALA A 33 -17.49 -7.91 -8.21
CA ALA A 33 -16.53 -8.19 -7.14
C ALA A 33 -15.08 -8.02 -7.60
N GLU A 34 -14.76 -8.44 -8.83
CA GLU A 34 -13.43 -8.29 -9.43
C GLU A 34 -13.08 -6.81 -9.66
N GLU A 35 -14.01 -6.04 -10.22
CA GLU A 35 -13.79 -4.61 -10.44
C GLU A 35 -13.58 -3.82 -9.15
N THR A 36 -14.30 -4.22 -8.12
CA THR A 36 -14.21 -3.65 -6.78
C THR A 36 -12.91 -4.06 -6.09
N ALA A 37 -12.53 -5.35 -6.15
CA ALA A 37 -11.31 -5.89 -5.57
C ALA A 37 -10.05 -5.23 -6.13
N TRP A 38 -10.07 -4.77 -7.38
CA TRP A 38 -8.95 -4.02 -7.97
C TRP A 38 -8.56 -2.78 -7.14
N PHE A 39 -9.51 -2.10 -6.51
CA PHE A 39 -9.22 -0.92 -5.68
C PHE A 39 -8.64 -1.28 -4.30
N ALA A 40 -8.69 -2.55 -3.89
CA ALA A 40 -8.12 -2.99 -2.63
C ALA A 40 -6.59 -2.94 -2.63
N GLY A 41 -6.02 -2.62 -1.46
CA GLY A 41 -4.58 -2.52 -1.24
C GLY A 41 -4.15 -1.22 -0.57
N GLY A 42 -2.82 -1.02 -0.51
CA GLY A 42 -2.20 0.22 -0.05
C GLY A 42 -1.96 1.19 -1.21
N TRP A 43 -2.22 2.48 -0.97
CA TRP A 43 -2.12 3.52 -2.00
C TRP A 43 -1.43 4.78 -1.46
N ALA A 44 -0.43 5.26 -2.20
CA ALA A 44 0.18 6.55 -2.00
C ALA A 44 -0.72 7.59 -2.68
N VAL A 45 -0.99 8.68 -1.97
CA VAL A 45 -1.98 9.69 -2.36
C VAL A 45 -1.30 11.03 -2.52
N ALA A 46 -1.34 11.55 -3.73
CA ALA A 46 -0.85 12.88 -4.09
C ALA A 46 -1.91 13.60 -4.95
N PRO A 47 -1.83 14.93 -5.11
CA PRO A 47 -2.62 15.63 -6.13
C PRO A 47 -2.42 14.97 -7.50
N ALA A 48 -3.50 14.81 -8.28
CA ALA A 48 -3.36 14.33 -9.65
C ALA A 48 -2.59 15.35 -10.49
N PRO A 49 -1.65 14.91 -11.34
CA PRO A 49 -0.92 15.83 -12.21
C PRO A 49 -1.89 16.57 -13.13
N VAL A 50 -1.71 17.88 -13.22
CA VAL A 50 -2.42 18.73 -14.19
C VAL A 50 -1.52 18.85 -15.41
N GLU A 51 -2.07 18.55 -16.59
CA GLU A 51 -1.36 18.62 -17.87
C GLU A 51 -0.68 19.99 -18.03
N GLY A 52 0.65 19.99 -18.20
CA GLY A 52 1.48 21.19 -18.34
C GLY A 52 2.03 21.81 -17.04
N PHE A 53 1.78 21.18 -15.88
CA PHE A 53 2.30 21.61 -14.56
C PHE A 53 2.79 20.43 -13.70
N GLU A 54 3.32 19.39 -14.33
CA GLU A 54 3.71 18.13 -13.69
C GLU A 54 4.76 18.30 -12.58
N ASP A 55 5.60 19.35 -12.67
CA ASP A 55 6.76 19.57 -11.79
C ASP A 55 6.46 20.31 -10.47
N ILE A 56 5.22 20.76 -10.22
CA ILE A 56 4.91 21.68 -9.10
C ILE A 56 4.48 20.98 -7.80
N THR A 57 4.37 19.65 -7.75
CA THR A 57 3.79 18.96 -6.57
C THR A 57 4.82 18.61 -5.48
N ALA A 58 5.15 19.59 -4.63
CA ALA A 58 6.03 19.44 -3.46
C ALA A 58 5.29 19.01 -2.16
N VAL A 59 4.25 18.17 -2.25
CA VAL A 59 3.54 17.67 -1.06
C VAL A 59 3.93 16.21 -0.80
N PRO A 60 4.46 15.85 0.38
CA PRO A 60 4.74 14.45 0.72
C PRO A 60 3.46 13.61 0.57
N PRO A 61 3.52 12.48 -0.17
CA PRO A 61 2.33 11.68 -0.43
C PRO A 61 1.77 11.15 0.91
N GLY A 62 0.46 11.31 1.11
CA GLY A 62 -0.24 10.59 2.16
C GLY A 62 -0.35 9.11 1.80
N THR A 63 -0.70 8.25 2.74
CA THR A 63 -1.01 6.84 2.45
C THR A 63 -2.44 6.53 2.86
N VAL A 64 -3.10 5.63 2.13
CA VAL A 64 -4.41 5.09 2.52
C VAL A 64 -4.43 3.58 2.27
N ARG A 65 -5.26 2.88 3.03
CA ARG A 65 -5.51 1.45 2.85
C ARG A 65 -6.97 1.26 2.47
N ILE A 66 -7.22 0.45 1.44
CA ILE A 66 -8.57 0.13 0.98
C ILE A 66 -8.77 -1.37 1.13
N GLU A 67 -9.79 -1.77 1.88
CA GLU A 67 -10.18 -3.16 2.09
C GLU A 67 -11.37 -3.52 1.21
N HIS A 68 -11.36 -4.73 0.63
CA HIS A 68 -12.53 -5.30 -0.04
C HIS A 68 -13.42 -6.01 0.98
N ALA A 69 -14.64 -5.51 1.15
CA ALA A 69 -15.60 -6.03 2.13
C ALA A 69 -16.64 -6.99 1.51
N GLY A 70 -16.33 -7.52 0.32
CA GLY A 70 -17.19 -8.45 -0.42
C GLY A 70 -18.16 -7.77 -1.40
N GLY A 71 -18.43 -8.44 -2.52
CA GLY A 71 -19.26 -7.90 -3.60
C GLY A 71 -18.75 -6.54 -4.07
N ALA A 72 -19.65 -5.56 -4.11
CA ALA A 72 -19.36 -4.18 -4.51
C ALA A 72 -18.87 -3.28 -3.36
N ARG A 73 -18.53 -3.82 -2.19
CA ARG A 73 -18.26 -3.01 -0.98
C ARG A 73 -16.77 -2.80 -0.74
N LEU A 74 -16.39 -1.57 -0.38
CA LEU A 74 -15.04 -1.21 0.04
C LEU A 74 -15.05 -0.48 1.38
N VAL A 75 -13.97 -0.58 2.14
CA VAL A 75 -13.70 0.28 3.29
C VAL A 75 -12.37 1.00 3.06
N ARG A 76 -12.38 2.34 3.07
CA ARG A 76 -11.17 3.16 2.95
C ARG A 76 -10.75 3.65 4.33
N HIS A 77 -9.55 3.27 4.75
CA HIS A 77 -8.90 3.72 5.96
C HIS A 77 -7.90 4.83 5.63
N SER A 78 -8.10 6.00 6.21
CA SER A 78 -7.16 7.11 6.18
C SER A 78 -6.45 7.19 7.53
N PRO A 79 -5.11 7.21 7.56
CA PRO A 79 -4.35 7.30 8.80
C PRO A 79 -4.56 8.66 9.48
N GLU A 80 -4.13 8.75 10.73
CA GLU A 80 -4.09 10.01 11.46
C GLU A 80 -3.22 11.01 10.69
N LYS A 81 -3.72 12.24 10.51
CA LYS A 81 -2.96 13.30 9.82
C LYS A 81 -3.28 14.66 10.42
N ASN A 82 -2.23 15.41 10.79
CA ASN A 82 -2.34 16.77 11.32
C ASN A 82 -3.32 16.88 12.51
N GLY A 83 -3.26 15.93 13.45
CA GLY A 83 -4.15 15.89 14.63
C GLY A 83 -5.59 15.48 14.36
N ARG A 84 -5.93 15.08 13.12
CA ARG A 84 -7.22 14.45 12.80
C ARG A 84 -7.12 12.94 13.03
N PRO A 85 -8.04 12.33 13.79
CA PRO A 85 -8.02 10.90 14.05
C PRO A 85 -8.10 10.09 12.76
N ALA A 86 -7.60 8.86 12.79
CA ALA A 86 -7.79 7.93 11.69
C ALA A 86 -9.30 7.76 11.39
N VAL A 87 -9.65 7.74 10.11
CA VAL A 87 -11.04 7.64 9.65
C VAL A 87 -11.20 6.43 8.74
N SER A 88 -12.23 5.63 9.00
CA SER A 88 -12.64 4.53 8.12
C SER A 88 -14.02 4.84 7.54
N VAL A 89 -14.15 4.80 6.22
CA VAL A 89 -15.43 5.05 5.53
C VAL A 89 -15.76 3.88 4.62
N ALA A 90 -16.97 3.34 4.75
CA ALA A 90 -17.48 2.25 3.93
C ALA A 90 -18.24 2.77 2.71
N PHE A 91 -17.99 2.19 1.55
CA PHE A 91 -18.59 2.56 0.27
C PHE A 91 -19.18 1.36 -0.45
N THR A 92 -20.23 1.61 -1.23
CA THR A 92 -20.68 0.73 -2.31
C THR A 92 -20.18 1.29 -3.64
N VAL A 93 -19.41 0.49 -4.37
CA VAL A 93 -18.79 0.83 -5.66
C VAL A 93 -19.72 0.47 -6.79
N LYS A 94 -19.85 1.38 -7.74
CA LYS A 94 -20.78 1.25 -8.85
C LYS A 94 -20.03 1.39 -10.16
N LYS A 95 -20.67 1.06 -11.28
CA LYS A 95 -20.06 1.18 -12.60
C LYS A 95 -20.87 2.11 -13.49
N LEU A 96 -20.20 3.13 -14.02
CA LEU A 96 -20.81 4.09 -14.95
C LEU A 96 -19.78 4.58 -15.97
N GLY A 97 -19.87 4.10 -17.22
CA GLY A 97 -19.07 4.61 -18.34
C GLY A 97 -17.56 4.57 -18.11
N GLY A 98 -17.05 3.48 -17.51
CA GLY A 98 -15.62 3.32 -17.19
C GLY A 98 -15.16 4.01 -15.89
N ASN A 99 -16.03 4.78 -15.26
CA ASN A 99 -15.83 5.36 -13.93
C ASN A 99 -16.53 4.52 -12.86
N PHE A 100 -16.08 4.73 -11.63
CA PHE A 100 -16.52 3.98 -10.47
C PHE A 100 -16.98 4.92 -9.36
N PRO A 101 -18.27 5.31 -9.32
CA PRO A 101 -18.83 6.05 -8.21
C PRO A 101 -18.75 5.24 -6.91
N TRP A 102 -18.30 5.87 -5.83
CA TRP A 102 -18.21 5.30 -4.49
C TRP A 102 -19.27 5.97 -3.62
N TRP A 103 -20.39 5.26 -3.37
CA TRP A 103 -21.45 5.76 -2.51
C TRP A 103 -21.18 5.44 -1.05
N PRO A 104 -21.01 6.46 -0.18
CA PRO A 104 -20.82 6.23 1.24
C PRO A 104 -22.04 5.55 1.85
N THR A 105 -21.83 4.54 2.68
CA THR A 105 -22.91 3.80 3.34
C THR A 105 -23.69 4.68 4.32
N ALA A 106 -23.02 5.66 4.93
CA ALA A 106 -23.62 6.65 5.84
C ALA A 106 -24.37 7.79 5.10
N GLY A 107 -24.40 7.77 3.76
CA GLY A 107 -24.90 8.88 2.95
C GLY A 107 -23.89 10.03 2.82
N GLY A 108 -24.26 11.06 2.06
CA GLY A 108 -23.42 12.24 1.79
C GLY A 108 -22.74 12.25 0.42
N PRO A 109 -21.88 13.26 0.16
CA PRO A 109 -21.23 13.42 -1.13
C PRO A 109 -20.25 12.25 -1.36
N GLY A 110 -20.52 11.47 -2.40
CA GLY A 110 -19.62 10.40 -2.84
C GLY A 110 -18.39 10.93 -3.56
N ALA A 111 -17.49 10.01 -3.88
CA ALA A 111 -16.38 10.26 -4.78
C ALA A 111 -16.56 9.43 -6.06
N VAL A 112 -15.85 9.78 -7.12
CA VAL A 112 -15.80 9.00 -8.34
C VAL A 112 -14.36 8.63 -8.61
N ALA A 113 -14.11 7.32 -8.72
CA ALA A 113 -12.81 6.80 -9.10
C ALA A 113 -12.75 6.56 -10.61
N ARG A 114 -11.59 6.79 -11.20
CA ARG A 114 -11.28 6.43 -12.60
C ARG A 114 -9.93 5.76 -12.64
N ARG A 115 -9.85 4.56 -13.22
CA ARG A 115 -8.57 3.88 -13.44
C ARG A 115 -7.75 4.68 -14.46
N VAL A 116 -6.47 4.86 -14.19
CA VAL A 116 -5.56 5.59 -15.07
C VAL A 116 -4.49 4.67 -15.65
N SER A 117 -3.97 3.74 -14.83
CA SER A 117 -3.10 2.66 -15.27
C SER A 117 -3.42 1.37 -14.49
N ALA A 118 -2.66 0.30 -14.72
CA ALA A 118 -2.77 -0.94 -13.94
C ALA A 118 -2.58 -0.73 -12.43
N ASP A 119 -1.75 0.25 -12.07
CA ASP A 119 -1.32 0.54 -10.70
C ASP A 119 -1.73 1.93 -10.21
N SER A 120 -2.65 2.61 -10.90
CA SER A 120 -3.10 3.92 -10.44
C SER A 120 -4.53 4.26 -10.81
N PHE A 121 -5.18 5.03 -9.94
CA PHE A 121 -6.48 5.65 -10.23
C PHE A 121 -6.54 7.08 -9.70
N ASP A 122 -7.40 7.89 -10.31
CA ASP A 122 -7.79 9.20 -9.81
C ASP A 122 -9.06 9.07 -8.98
N LEU A 123 -9.12 9.75 -7.84
CA LEU A 123 -10.33 9.87 -7.03
C LEU A 123 -10.75 11.34 -6.96
N ALA A 124 -11.89 11.67 -7.58
CA ALA A 124 -12.45 13.01 -7.59
C ALA A 124 -13.66 13.10 -6.66
N THR A 125 -13.80 14.23 -5.96
CA THR A 125 -15.03 14.53 -5.23
C THR A 125 -16.14 14.93 -6.19
N VAL A 126 -17.38 14.65 -5.81
CA VAL A 126 -18.54 15.11 -6.58
C VAL A 126 -18.86 16.54 -6.17
N GLY A 127 -18.85 17.46 -7.15
CA GLY A 127 -19.21 18.85 -6.94
C GLY A 127 -20.74 19.06 -6.80
N PRO A 128 -21.19 20.30 -6.51
CA PRO A 128 -22.60 20.61 -6.29
C PRO A 128 -23.54 20.23 -7.44
N MET A 129 -23.02 20.16 -8.66
CA MET A 129 -23.78 19.79 -9.87
C MET A 129 -23.80 18.27 -10.13
N GLY A 130 -23.37 17.43 -9.19
CA GLY A 130 -23.37 15.98 -9.34
C GLY A 130 -22.29 15.44 -10.30
N ARG A 131 -21.36 16.28 -10.73
CA ARG A 131 -20.23 15.91 -11.59
C ARG A 131 -18.95 15.75 -10.77
N ALA A 132 -18.14 14.77 -11.15
CA ALA A 132 -16.81 14.58 -10.59
C ALA A 132 -15.91 15.77 -10.95
N ASP A 133 -15.30 16.41 -9.95
CA ASP A 133 -14.33 17.48 -10.14
C ASP A 133 -12.92 16.90 -10.29
N TRP A 134 -12.57 16.57 -11.53
CA TRP A 134 -11.26 16.00 -11.86
C TRP A 134 -10.10 16.98 -11.69
N SER A 135 -10.36 18.29 -11.70
CA SER A 135 -9.31 19.31 -11.52
C SER A 135 -8.69 19.28 -10.12
N ARG A 136 -9.39 18.68 -9.16
CA ARG A 136 -8.97 18.51 -7.76
C ARG A 136 -8.84 17.04 -7.38
N ALA A 137 -8.71 16.15 -8.36
CA ALA A 137 -8.60 14.73 -8.11
C ALA A 137 -7.30 14.41 -7.35
N LEU A 138 -7.37 13.34 -6.57
CA LEU A 138 -6.20 12.76 -5.91
C LEU A 138 -5.78 11.50 -6.66
N ARG A 139 -4.54 11.48 -7.14
CA ARG A 139 -3.91 10.28 -7.70
C ARG A 139 -3.58 9.34 -6.57
N HIS A 140 -4.13 8.14 -6.66
CA HIS A 140 -3.79 6.99 -5.85
C HIS A 140 -2.87 6.12 -6.70
N THR A 141 -1.60 6.05 -6.33
CA THR A 141 -0.62 5.14 -6.93
C THR A 141 -0.45 3.96 -5.99
N ARG A 142 -0.55 2.74 -6.51
CA ARG A 142 -0.45 1.53 -5.71
C ARG A 142 0.88 1.59 -4.98
N ILE A 143 0.84 1.53 -3.65
CA ILE A 143 2.05 1.28 -2.89
C ILE A 143 2.36 -0.17 -3.24
N VAL A 144 3.35 -0.36 -4.09
CA VAL A 144 4.12 -1.60 -4.07
C VAL A 144 4.83 -1.56 -2.73
N ALA A 145 4.08 -1.86 -1.67
CA ALA A 145 4.71 -2.24 -0.43
C ALA A 145 5.60 -3.41 -0.84
N PRO A 146 6.90 -3.44 -0.46
CA PRO A 146 7.58 -4.72 -0.47
C PRO A 146 6.63 -5.65 0.24
N VAL A 147 6.14 -6.65 -0.50
CA VAL A 147 5.03 -7.51 -0.09
C VAL A 147 5.26 -7.80 1.38
N ALA A 148 4.35 -7.36 2.26
CA ALA A 148 4.21 -8.01 3.55
C ALA A 148 3.84 -9.43 3.16
N LYS A 149 4.88 -10.24 2.93
CA LYS A 149 4.75 -11.63 2.57
C LYS A 149 4.02 -12.18 3.77
N GLU A 150 2.73 -12.48 3.61
CA GLU A 150 2.29 -13.80 4.05
C GLU A 150 3.44 -14.72 3.71
N PRO A 151 4.07 -15.41 4.68
CA PRO A 151 5.29 -16.12 4.44
C PRO A 151 5.00 -17.12 3.32
N MET A 152 5.35 -16.73 2.10
CA MET A 152 5.41 -17.61 0.95
C MET A 152 6.22 -18.76 1.50
N ALA A 153 5.63 -19.95 1.57
CA ALA A 153 6.35 -21.14 2.01
C ALA A 153 7.61 -21.21 1.13
N ARG A 154 8.74 -20.75 1.68
CA ARG A 154 9.96 -20.58 0.92
C ARG A 154 10.42 -22.01 0.63
N PRO A 155 10.71 -22.37 -0.63
CA PRO A 155 11.28 -23.67 -0.90
C PRO A 155 12.55 -23.79 -0.07
N ALA A 156 12.55 -24.73 0.88
CA ALA A 156 13.71 -25.00 1.71
C ALA A 156 14.89 -25.39 0.80
N GLY A 157 16.09 -24.90 1.12
CA GLY A 157 17.32 -25.27 0.40
C GLY A 157 17.79 -24.31 -0.70
N GLY A 158 17.16 -23.15 -0.90
CA GLY A 158 17.67 -22.08 -1.77
C GLY A 158 18.53 -21.05 -1.02
N VAL A 159 19.13 -20.10 -1.75
CA VAL A 159 19.89 -18.97 -1.15
C VAL A 159 19.06 -17.70 -1.10
N GLN A 160 19.20 -16.94 -0.01
CA GLN A 160 18.71 -15.56 0.10
C GLN A 160 19.86 -14.59 0.37
N ILE A 161 19.90 -13.50 -0.38
CA ILE A 161 20.88 -12.43 -0.23
C ILE A 161 20.15 -11.12 0.06
N LEU A 162 20.49 -10.46 1.17
CA LEU A 162 20.05 -9.10 1.47
C LEU A 162 21.19 -8.14 1.15
N VAL A 163 20.98 -7.25 0.19
CA VAL A 163 21.96 -6.24 -0.24
C VAL A 163 21.64 -4.93 0.45
N ASN A 164 22.56 -4.48 1.30
CA ASN A 164 22.48 -3.21 2.00
C ASN A 164 23.42 -2.23 1.32
N HIS A 165 22.85 -1.21 0.70
CA HIS A 165 23.56 -0.16 -0.02
C HIS A 165 23.88 0.98 0.95
N VAL A 166 25.04 0.95 1.57
CA VAL A 166 25.42 1.86 2.65
C VAL A 166 26.05 3.13 2.08
N LYS A 167 25.70 4.30 2.63
CA LYS A 167 26.35 5.56 2.26
C LYS A 167 27.83 5.51 2.69
N PRO A 168 28.80 5.89 1.84
CA PRO A 168 30.22 5.89 2.17
C PRO A 168 30.57 6.51 3.52
N GLU A 169 30.00 7.69 3.79
CA GLU A 169 30.25 8.47 4.99
C GLU A 169 29.61 7.87 6.26
N ARG A 170 28.77 6.84 6.12
CA ARG A 170 28.07 6.16 7.22
C ARG A 170 28.59 4.74 7.47
N GLN A 171 29.70 4.34 6.85
CA GLN A 171 30.25 2.99 6.97
C GLN A 171 30.48 2.58 8.43
N ALA A 172 31.20 3.40 9.20
CA ALA A 172 31.54 3.09 10.58
C ALA A 172 30.29 2.94 11.48
N ASP A 173 29.30 3.80 11.28
CA ASP A 173 28.02 3.70 11.98
C ASP A 173 27.29 2.40 11.63
N PHE A 174 27.34 1.98 10.36
CA PHE A 174 26.69 0.77 9.89
C PHE A 174 27.35 -0.48 10.46
N GLU A 175 28.69 -0.53 10.52
CA GLU A 175 29.44 -1.63 11.11
C GLU A 175 29.19 -1.74 12.63
N LEU A 176 29.09 -0.61 13.33
CA LEU A 176 28.71 -0.58 14.73
C LEU A 176 27.28 -1.10 14.92
N TRP A 177 26.33 -0.61 14.13
CA TRP A 177 24.95 -1.07 14.17
C TRP A 177 24.84 -2.58 13.91
N LEU A 178 25.61 -3.08 12.94
CA LEU A 178 25.67 -4.50 12.62
C LEU A 178 26.20 -5.31 13.81
N HIS A 179 27.28 -4.86 14.43
CA HIS A 179 27.83 -5.52 15.62
C HIS A 179 26.79 -5.60 16.75
N GLU A 180 26.09 -4.50 17.03
CA GLU A 180 25.01 -4.46 18.03
C GLU A 180 23.85 -5.38 17.67
N PHE A 181 23.49 -5.46 16.39
CA PHE A 181 22.46 -6.38 15.90
C PHE A 181 22.87 -7.84 16.10
N ARG A 182 24.15 -8.20 15.86
CA ARG A 182 24.66 -9.56 16.13
C ARG A 182 24.49 -9.92 17.61
N LEU A 183 24.94 -9.03 18.51
CA LEU A 183 24.82 -9.25 19.95
C LEU A 183 23.35 -9.38 20.39
N LEU A 184 22.45 -8.62 19.78
CA LEU A 184 21.02 -8.75 20.04
C LEU A 184 20.50 -10.13 19.64
N VAL A 185 20.86 -10.62 18.46
CA VAL A 185 20.46 -11.95 17.99
C VAL A 185 21.01 -13.03 18.92
N ASP A 186 22.30 -12.97 19.28
CA ASP A 186 22.92 -13.94 20.20
C ASP A 186 22.18 -13.98 21.55
N ARG A 187 21.79 -12.81 22.07
CA ARG A 187 20.96 -12.73 23.26
C ARG A 187 19.59 -13.38 23.07
N LEU A 188 18.91 -13.13 21.94
CA LEU A 188 17.61 -13.75 21.64
C LEU A 188 17.71 -15.28 21.53
N VAL A 189 18.82 -15.81 21.01
CA VAL A 189 19.11 -17.25 21.01
C VAL A 189 19.23 -17.76 22.45
N ALA A 190 20.07 -17.10 23.27
CA ALA A 190 20.30 -17.51 24.66
C ALA A 190 19.03 -17.43 25.54
N GLU A 191 18.15 -16.47 25.27
CA GLU A 191 16.86 -16.31 25.94
C GLU A 191 15.77 -17.28 25.42
N GLY A 192 16.07 -18.11 24.42
CA GLY A 192 15.09 -19.06 23.84
C GLY A 192 13.95 -18.37 23.09
N LYS A 193 14.14 -17.13 22.63
CA LYS A 193 13.13 -16.34 21.91
C LYS A 193 13.12 -16.58 20.40
N LEU A 194 14.07 -17.35 19.89
CA LEU A 194 14.15 -17.76 18.49
C LEU A 194 13.76 -19.22 18.33
N SER A 195 13.00 -19.51 17.28
CA SER A 195 12.70 -20.89 16.88
C SER A 195 13.96 -21.63 16.44
N ALA A 196 13.93 -22.97 16.44
CA ALA A 196 15.05 -23.79 15.99
C ALA A 196 15.45 -23.50 14.53
N ALA A 197 14.49 -23.13 13.67
CA ALA A 197 14.76 -22.73 12.28
C ALA A 197 15.51 -21.39 12.22
N GLU A 198 15.10 -20.40 13.00
CA GLU A 198 15.77 -19.09 13.08
C GLU A 198 17.19 -19.23 13.66
N GLN A 199 17.37 -20.08 14.67
CA GLN A 199 18.69 -20.37 15.23
C GLN A 199 19.63 -20.97 14.18
N ARG A 200 19.17 -21.94 13.36
CA ARG A 200 19.97 -22.51 12.26
C ARG A 200 20.25 -21.49 11.15
N ALA A 201 19.27 -20.68 10.80
CA ALA A 201 19.42 -19.62 9.80
C ALA A 201 20.48 -18.60 10.22
N TYR A 202 20.49 -18.16 11.48
CA TYR A 202 21.49 -17.22 11.99
C TYR A 202 22.84 -17.87 12.27
N ALA A 203 22.90 -19.15 12.62
CA ALA A 203 24.17 -19.86 12.73
C ALA A 203 24.90 -19.99 11.38
N SER A 204 24.16 -19.96 10.26
CA SER A 204 24.69 -20.11 8.89
C SER A 204 24.82 -18.80 8.12
N TRP A 205 24.40 -17.66 8.69
CA TRP A 205 24.48 -16.39 7.99
C TRP A 205 25.92 -15.96 7.75
N ARG A 206 26.18 -15.38 6.58
CA ARG A 206 27.49 -14.82 6.20
C ARG A 206 27.29 -13.38 5.79
N ILE A 207 28.22 -12.51 6.18
CA ILE A 207 28.20 -11.10 5.78
C ILE A 207 29.46 -10.84 4.98
N PHE A 208 29.30 -10.51 3.71
CA PHE A 208 30.37 -10.03 2.87
C PHE A 208 30.34 -8.50 2.91
N ALA A 209 31.41 -7.94 3.47
CA ALA A 209 31.71 -6.52 3.39
C ALA A 209 32.56 -6.26 2.14
N PRO A 210 32.53 -5.04 1.57
CA PRO A 210 33.44 -4.68 0.49
C PRO A 210 34.89 -4.82 0.95
N ASP A 211 35.75 -5.35 0.08
CA ASP A 211 37.19 -5.40 0.36
C ASP A 211 37.81 -3.99 0.35
N ASN A 212 39.04 -3.86 0.85
CA ASN A 212 39.70 -2.57 1.00
C ASN A 212 39.90 -1.84 -0.34
N GLU A 213 40.07 -2.57 -1.43
CA GLU A 213 40.27 -2.01 -2.77
C GLU A 213 38.95 -1.45 -3.32
N THR A 214 37.88 -2.24 -3.24
CA THR A 214 36.51 -1.84 -3.59
C THR A 214 36.08 -0.64 -2.76
N LEU A 215 36.38 -0.65 -1.46
CA LEU A 215 36.05 0.42 -0.53
C LEU A 215 36.75 1.73 -0.91
N ALA A 216 38.06 1.70 -1.21
CA ALA A 216 38.79 2.89 -1.63
C ALA A 216 38.20 3.50 -2.91
N ILE A 217 37.97 2.68 -3.93
CA ILE A 217 37.38 3.12 -5.22
C ILE A 217 35.98 3.71 -5.01
N THR A 218 35.16 3.01 -4.23
CA THR A 218 33.75 3.37 -4.00
C THR A 218 33.63 4.66 -3.18
N GLN A 219 34.49 4.84 -2.18
CA GLN A 219 34.55 6.07 -1.38
C GLN A 219 35.04 7.27 -2.18
N GLU A 220 36.10 7.12 -2.98
CA GLU A 220 36.59 8.20 -3.86
C GLU A 220 35.54 8.64 -4.87
N ALA A 221 34.77 7.68 -5.40
CA ALA A 221 33.69 7.95 -6.35
C ALA A 221 32.36 8.39 -5.70
N GLY A 222 32.26 8.38 -4.37
CA GLY A 222 31.01 8.68 -3.65
C GLY A 222 29.88 7.68 -3.93
N LEU A 223 30.21 6.46 -4.33
CA LEU A 223 29.26 5.40 -4.67
C LEU A 223 28.82 4.63 -3.43
N PRO A 224 27.64 3.98 -3.39
CA PRO A 224 27.22 3.19 -2.23
C PRO A 224 28.14 1.97 -1.99
N LEU A 225 28.40 1.66 -0.72
CA LEU A 225 29.10 0.45 -0.28
C LEU A 225 28.12 -0.72 -0.12
N GLU A 226 28.36 -1.84 -0.79
CA GLU A 226 27.45 -2.99 -0.75
C GLU A 226 27.83 -4.00 0.34
N TYR A 227 26.95 -4.18 1.32
CA TYR A 227 27.06 -5.25 2.32
C TYR A 227 26.04 -6.36 2.02
N LEU A 228 26.54 -7.58 1.80
CA LEU A 228 25.73 -8.73 1.42
C LEU A 228 25.51 -9.66 2.60
N PHE A 229 24.26 -9.84 3.01
CA PHE A 229 23.87 -10.80 4.05
C PHE A 229 23.33 -12.04 3.36
N ILE A 230 24.08 -13.13 3.46
CA ILE A 230 23.80 -14.38 2.74
C ILE A 230 23.29 -15.42 3.73
N PHE A 231 22.13 -15.98 3.42
CA PHE A 231 21.52 -17.09 4.12
C PHE A 231 21.42 -18.30 3.18
N ASP A 232 22.17 -19.34 3.51
CA ASP A 232 22.37 -20.51 2.65
C ASP A 232 22.61 -21.76 3.54
N PRO A 233 21.66 -22.69 3.61
CA PRO A 233 20.34 -22.66 2.96
C PRO A 233 19.34 -21.75 3.67
N VAL A 234 18.29 -21.34 2.95
CA VAL A 234 17.07 -20.77 3.55
C VAL A 234 16.33 -21.87 4.31
N GLU A 235 16.14 -21.63 5.61
CA GLU A 235 15.40 -22.45 6.55
C GLU A 235 13.90 -22.14 6.47
N ALA A 236 13.10 -23.18 6.25
CA ALA A 236 11.65 -23.04 6.29
C ALA A 236 11.18 -22.62 7.69
N GLY A 237 10.31 -21.60 7.73
CA GLY A 237 9.78 -21.05 8.99
C GLY A 237 10.72 -20.08 9.72
N ALA A 238 11.93 -19.82 9.21
CA ALA A 238 12.77 -18.76 9.73
C ALA A 238 12.36 -17.38 9.20
N SER A 239 12.42 -16.37 10.07
CA SER A 239 12.36 -14.97 9.67
C SER A 239 13.74 -14.46 9.27
N TYR A 240 13.76 -13.51 8.34
CA TYR A 240 14.98 -12.87 7.84
C TYR A 240 14.85 -11.34 7.86
N ASP A 241 13.78 -10.84 8.48
CA ASP A 241 13.50 -9.43 8.59
C ASP A 241 14.09 -8.87 9.87
N PHE A 242 15.04 -7.92 9.76
CA PHE A 242 15.66 -7.27 10.91
C PHE A 242 14.64 -6.65 11.85
N ALA A 243 13.53 -6.11 11.34
CA ALA A 243 12.50 -5.47 12.14
C ALA A 243 11.88 -6.43 13.16
N GLU A 244 11.69 -7.71 12.79
CA GLU A 244 11.14 -8.71 13.70
C GLU A 244 12.08 -9.02 14.86
N TYR A 245 13.38 -9.17 14.59
CA TYR A 245 14.39 -9.40 15.63
C TYR A 245 14.53 -8.21 16.56
N LEU A 246 14.57 -7.00 15.99
CA LEU A 246 14.60 -5.77 16.76
C LEU A 246 13.36 -5.65 17.67
N LEU A 247 12.16 -5.93 17.13
CA LEU A 247 10.91 -5.87 17.89
C LEU A 247 10.91 -6.86 19.06
N ARG A 248 11.29 -8.12 18.82
CA ARG A 248 11.36 -9.16 19.86
C ARG A 248 12.41 -8.85 20.92
N GLY A 249 13.51 -8.19 20.54
CA GLY A 249 14.66 -7.92 21.40
C GLY A 249 14.58 -6.62 22.19
N LEU A 250 14.00 -5.57 21.63
CA LEU A 250 14.08 -4.21 22.17
C LEU A 250 12.71 -3.62 22.57
N GLY A 251 11.61 -4.23 22.12
CA GLY A 251 10.27 -3.64 22.23
C GLY A 251 10.02 -2.59 21.14
N GLU A 252 8.76 -2.18 20.99
CA GLU A 252 8.27 -1.47 19.79
C GLU A 252 8.97 -0.13 19.53
N GLU A 253 9.08 0.72 20.55
CA GLU A 253 9.66 2.06 20.40
C GLU A 253 11.16 2.01 20.06
N ALA A 254 11.92 1.23 20.81
CA ALA A 254 13.36 1.10 20.61
C ALA A 254 13.68 0.39 19.28
N ALA A 255 12.90 -0.62 18.89
CA ALA A 255 13.02 -1.27 17.60
C ALA A 255 12.79 -0.30 16.45
N ARG A 256 11.73 0.53 16.52
CA ARG A 256 11.42 1.55 15.52
C ARG A 256 12.55 2.55 15.36
N LYS A 257 13.11 3.04 16.48
CA LYS A 257 14.25 3.96 16.47
C LYS A 257 15.49 3.31 15.84
N LYS A 258 15.79 2.06 16.22
CA LYS A 258 16.96 1.31 15.72
C LYS A 258 16.85 1.00 14.23
N LEU A 259 15.63 0.72 13.76
CA LEU A 259 15.34 0.51 12.34
C LEU A 259 15.45 1.80 11.53
N ALA A 260 14.96 2.93 12.07
CA ALA A 260 15.13 4.24 11.43
C ALA A 260 16.61 4.63 11.30
N GLN A 261 17.41 4.41 12.35
CA GLN A 261 18.86 4.60 12.30
C GLN A 261 19.51 3.78 11.18
N TRP A 262 19.12 2.51 11.05
CA TRP A 262 19.59 1.66 9.96
C TRP A 262 19.20 2.21 8.58
N GLN A 263 17.94 2.61 8.39
CA GLN A 263 17.46 3.18 7.14
C GLN A 263 18.18 4.47 6.75
N GLU A 264 18.52 5.33 7.72
CA GLU A 264 19.25 6.58 7.48
C GLU A 264 20.68 6.36 6.95
N MET A 265 21.29 5.22 7.27
CA MET A 265 22.64 4.85 6.80
C MET A 265 22.63 4.29 5.36
N LEU A 266 21.47 3.88 4.85
CA LEU A 266 21.36 3.35 3.51
C LEU A 266 21.23 4.47 2.47
N ALA A 267 21.94 4.32 1.35
CA ALA A 267 21.80 5.14 0.15
C ALA A 267 20.50 4.84 -0.60
N GLN A 268 20.00 3.61 -0.51
CA GLN A 268 18.74 3.16 -1.09
C GLN A 268 18.13 2.00 -0.28
N PRO A 269 16.83 1.71 -0.44
CA PRO A 269 16.19 0.59 0.27
C PRO A 269 16.93 -0.74 0.07
N GLN A 270 16.96 -1.58 1.11
CA GLN A 270 17.57 -2.91 1.03
C GLN A 270 16.96 -3.72 -0.12
N THR A 271 17.83 -4.33 -0.93
CA THR A 271 17.41 -5.23 -2.01
C THR A 271 17.41 -6.67 -1.51
N VAL A 272 16.36 -7.43 -1.83
CA VAL A 272 16.22 -8.84 -1.43
C VAL A 272 16.28 -9.72 -2.67
N LEU A 273 17.31 -10.55 -2.77
CA LEU A 273 17.46 -11.57 -3.80
C LEU A 273 17.11 -12.93 -3.19
N SER A 274 16.22 -13.70 -3.80
CA SER A 274 15.75 -14.99 -3.25
C SER A 274 15.67 -16.04 -4.35
N GLY A 275 16.04 -17.28 -4.01
CA GLY A 275 16.00 -18.40 -4.96
C GLY A 275 17.13 -18.33 -6.00
N VAL A 276 18.25 -17.72 -5.64
CA VAL A 276 19.44 -17.69 -6.50
C VAL A 276 20.02 -19.11 -6.52
N PRO A 277 20.12 -19.77 -7.69
CA PRO A 277 20.91 -20.99 -7.81
C PRO A 277 22.39 -20.58 -7.68
N LEU A 278 23.10 -21.18 -6.72
CA LEU A 278 24.57 -21.13 -6.69
C LEU A 278 25.15 -22.14 -7.69
#